data_AF-A0A3B6LJM5-F1
#
_entry.id   AF-A0A3B6LJM5-F1
#
_cell.length_a   1.000
_cell.length_b   1.000
_cell.length_c   1.000
_cell.angle_alpha   90.00
_cell.angle_beta   90.00
_cell.angle_gamma   90.00
#
_symmetry.space_group_name_H-M   'P 1'
#
loop_
_entity.id
_entity.type
_entity.pdbx_description
1 polymer ?
#
loop_
_entity_poly.entity_id
_entity_poly.type
_entity_poly.pdbx_seq_one_letter_code
_entity_poly.pdbx_strand_id
1 'polypeptide(L)' 'MDADHGELPITTVDGTTTITARFIKGVDKRATITRGWSDFFRQAHMEKGQAYVFAFKCTFKGLGLTVYSI' A
#
# COMPACT_ATOMS: atom_id res chain seq x y z
N MET A 1 19.04 14.64 5.57
CA MET A 1 17.73 14.18 6.10
C MET A 1 17.18 13.28 5.02
N ASP A 2 17.20 11.98 5.25
CA ASP A 2 16.81 10.99 4.24
C ASP A 2 15.34 11.23 3.91
N ALA A 3 15.09 11.82 2.75
CA ALA A 3 13.75 12.17 2.33
C ALA A 3 13.11 10.86 1.92
N ASP A 4 12.53 10.17 2.90
CA ASP A 4 11.69 8.98 2.75
C ASP A 4 10.97 9.10 1.42
N HIS A 5 11.40 8.32 0.41
CA HIS A 5 11.28 8.64 -1.02
C HIS A 5 9.84 8.52 -1.56
N GLY A 6 8.86 8.61 -0.66
CA GLY A 6 7.49 8.22 -0.88
C GLY A 6 7.43 6.73 -1.16
N GLU A 7 8.28 5.90 -0.56
CA GLU A 7 8.17 4.45 -0.67
C GLU A 7 7.23 3.92 0.41
N LEU A 8 6.35 3.00 0.04
CA LEU A 8 5.37 2.39 0.93
C LEU A 8 5.32 0.89 0.67
N PRO A 9 5.82 0.05 1.59
CA PRO A 9 5.58 -1.39 1.52
C PRO A 9 4.08 -1.66 1.65
N ILE A 10 3.53 -2.42 0.71
CA ILE A 10 2.14 -2.90 0.71
C ILE A 10 2.16 -4.41 0.75
N THR A 11 1.41 -4.99 1.69
CA THR A 11 1.36 -6.43 1.91
C THR A 11 -0.09 -6.89 2.11
N THR A 12 -0.46 -8.03 1.56
CA THR A 12 -1.72 -8.71 1.90
C THR A 12 -1.65 -9.25 3.33
N VAL A 13 -2.80 -9.39 4.01
CA VAL A 13 -2.83 -9.88 5.40
C VAL A 13 -2.15 -11.23 5.60
N ASP A 14 -2.26 -12.13 4.63
CA ASP A 14 -1.65 -13.46 4.61
C ASP A 14 -0.14 -13.44 4.28
N GLY A 15 0.41 -12.26 3.94
CA GLY A 15 1.81 -12.07 3.59
C GLY A 15 2.21 -12.60 2.21
N THR A 16 1.29 -13.17 1.43
CA THR A 16 1.61 -13.84 0.15
C THR A 16 2.05 -12.85 -0.92
N THR A 17 1.49 -11.65 -0.92
CA THR A 17 1.88 -10.57 -1.83
C THR A 17 2.49 -9.42 -1.04
N THR A 18 3.72 -9.05 -1.38
CA THR A 18 4.39 -7.86 -0.83
C THR A 18 5.10 -7.11 -1.94
N ILE A 19 4.88 -5.81 -2.03
CA ILE A 19 5.56 -4.92 -2.97
C ILE A 19 5.97 -3.61 -2.30
N THR A 20 6.85 -2.86 -2.95
CA THR A 20 7.07 -1.44 -2.61
C THR A 20 6.35 -0.57 -3.63
N ALA A 21 5.44 0.28 -3.15
CA ALA A 21 4.72 1.23 -3.96
C ALA A 21 5.18 2.66 -3.73
N ARG A 22 4.89 3.55 -4.68
CA ARG A 22 5.10 4.99 -4.48
C ARG A 22 3.87 5.64 -3.83
N PHE A 23 4.04 6.15 -2.62
CA PHE A 23 3.08 6.90 -1.83
C PHE A 23 3.35 8.40 -1.86
N ILE A 24 2.34 9.16 -2.28
CA ILE A 24 2.38 10.62 -2.37
C ILE A 24 1.33 11.16 -1.40
N LYS A 25 1.78 11.83 -0.35
CA LYS A 25 0.90 12.55 0.57
C LYS A 25 0.52 13.90 -0.06
N GLY A 26 -0.76 14.09 -0.37
CA GLY A 26 -1.30 15.34 -0.85
C GLY A 26 -1.43 16.37 0.28
N VAL A 27 -1.46 17.65 -0.08
CA VAL A 27 -1.75 18.76 0.85
C VAL A 27 -3.22 18.86 1.21
N ASP A 28 -4.08 18.19 0.45
CA ASP A 28 -5.55 18.21 0.51
C ASP A 28 -6.14 17.07 1.36
N LYS A 29 -5.37 16.55 2.33
CA LYS A 29 -5.71 15.39 3.18
C LYS A 29 -5.94 14.09 2.37
N ARG A 30 -5.57 14.06 1.10
CA ARG A 30 -5.59 12.84 0.27
C ARG A 30 -4.20 12.25 0.20
N ALA A 31 -4.12 10.97 -0.12
CA ALA A 31 -2.87 10.33 -0.49
C ALA A 31 -3.10 9.50 -1.75
N THR A 32 -2.08 9.43 -2.59
CA THR A 32 -2.12 8.66 -3.84
C THR A 32 -1.04 7.60 -3.80
N ILE A 33 -1.41 6.35 -4.10
CA ILE A 33 -0.49 5.25 -4.34
C ILE A 33 -0.38 5.09 -5.86
N THR A 34 0.84 5.13 -6.39
CA THR A 34 1.08 5.13 -7.84
C THR A 34 1.88 3.90 -8.27
N ARG A 35 3.18 4.05 -8.54
CA ARG A 35 4.06 2.97 -9.00
C ARG A 35 3.91 1.76 -8.08
N GLY A 36 3.79 0.56 -8.65
CA GLY A 36 3.59 -0.69 -7.93
C GLY A 36 2.12 -1.05 -7.64
N TRP A 37 1.19 -0.08 -7.57
CA TRP A 37 -0.21 -0.38 -7.22
C TRP A 37 -0.90 -1.32 -8.21
N SER A 38 -0.71 -1.11 -9.52
CA SER A 38 -1.25 -2.00 -10.55
C SER A 38 -0.75 -3.43 -10.43
N ASP A 39 0.51 -3.59 -10.02
CA ASP A 39 1.15 -4.90 -9.93
C ASP A 39 0.67 -5.62 -8.68
N PHE A 40 0.54 -4.89 -7.57
CA PHE A 40 -0.11 -5.39 -6.36
C PHE A 40 -1.53 -5.85 -6.62
N PHE A 41 -2.36 -5.03 -7.29
CA PHE A 41 -3.74 -5.38 -7.60
C PHE A 41 -3.84 -6.71 -8.35
N ARG A 42 -2.95 -6.95 -9.33
CA ARG A 42 -2.90 -8.21 -10.08
C ARG A 42 -2.39 -9.38 -9.24
N GLN A 43 -1.32 -9.18 -8.46
CA GLN A 43 -0.68 -10.26 -7.67
C GLN A 43 -1.53 -10.67 -6.46
N ALA A 44 -2.20 -9.72 -5.82
CA ALA A 44 -3.12 -9.96 -4.71
C ALA A 44 -4.50 -10.47 -5.20
N HIS A 45 -4.65 -10.77 -6.50
CA HIS A 45 -5.89 -11.22 -7.12
C HIS A 45 -7.10 -10.35 -6.73
N MET A 46 -6.90 -9.03 -6.66
CA MET A 46 -7.99 -8.12 -6.32
C MET A 46 -8.97 -8.01 -7.49
N GLU A 47 -10.25 -7.92 -7.17
CA GLU A 47 -11.32 -7.87 -8.16
C GLU A 47 -12.10 -6.56 -8.07
N LYS A 48 -12.50 -6.06 -9.25
CA LYS A 48 -13.35 -4.86 -9.33
C LYS A 48 -14.71 -5.17 -8.70
N GLY A 49 -15.17 -4.29 -7.82
CA GLY A 49 -16.47 -4.43 -7.14
C GLY A 49 -16.39 -5.13 -5.79
N GLN A 50 -15.25 -5.74 -5.46
CA GLN A 50 -15.00 -6.26 -4.12
C GLN A 50 -14.54 -5.14 -3.18
N ALA A 51 -14.87 -5.30 -1.90
CA ALA A 51 -14.47 -4.39 -0.85
C ALA A 51 -13.21 -4.90 -0.16
N TYR A 52 -12.29 -3.97 0.12
CA TYR A 52 -11.01 -4.26 0.78
C TYR A 52 -10.77 -3.27 1.90
N VAL A 53 -10.15 -3.73 2.98
CA VAL A 53 -9.73 -2.88 4.09
C VAL A 53 -8.26 -2.54 3.95
N PHE A 54 -7.95 -1.26 4.11
CA PHE A 54 -6.61 -0.70 4.01
C PHE A 54 -6.16 -0.21 5.39
N ALA A 55 -5.23 -0.93 6.03
CA ALA A 55 -4.72 -0.58 7.35
C ALA A 55 -3.29 -0.06 7.25
N PHE A 56 -3.09 1.22 7.52
CA PHE A 56 -1.76 1.78 7.70
C PHE A 56 -1.20 1.37 9.06
N LYS A 57 0.06 0.90 9.07
CA LYS A 57 0.78 0.54 10.29
C LYS A 57 2.13 1.24 10.29
N CYS A 58 2.45 1.92 11.38
CA CYS A 58 3.82 2.37 11.63
C CYS A 58 4.61 1.21 12.22
N THR A 59 5.72 0.86 11.58
CA THR A 59 6.68 -0.15 12.07
C THR A 59 7.99 0.55 12.38
N PHE A 60 8.92 -0.16 13.03
CA PHE A 60 10.30 0.32 13.20
C PHE A 60 11.01 0.63 11.86
N LYS A 61 10.51 0.06 10.75
CA LYS A 61 11.02 0.28 9.39
C LYS A 61 10.30 1.42 8.65
N GLY A 62 9.35 2.10 9.30
CA GLY A 62 8.55 3.15 8.69
C GLY A 62 7.09 2.75 8.48
N LEU A 63 6.38 3.58 7.70
CA LEU A 63 4.97 3.38 7.37
C LEU A 63 4.81 2.20 6.40
N GLY A 64 3.83 1.33 6.66
CA GLY A 64 3.43 0.27 5.74
C GLY A 64 1.92 0.18 5.63
N LEU A 65 1.45 -0.52 4.60
CA LEU A 65 0.03 -0.74 4.33
C LEU A 65 -0.27 -2.24 4.29
N THR A 66 -1.19 -2.70 5.14
CA THR A 66 -1.74 -4.05 5.06
C THR A 66 -3.11 -4.02 4.40
N VAL A 67 -3.32 -4.86 3.39
CA VAL A 67 -4.60 -4.99 2.68
C VAL A 67 -5.29 -6.28 3.09
N TYR A 68 -6.57 -6.17 3.47
CA TYR A 68 -7.42 -7.29 3.85
C TYR A 68 -8.55 -7.43 2.83
N SER A 69 -8.81 -8.66 2.39
CA SER A 69 -10.10 -8.99 1.77
C SER A 69 -11.16 -9.12 2.85
N ILE A 70 -12.39 -8.71 2.54
CA ILE A 70 -13.58 -8.91 3.38
C ILE A 70 -14.22 -10.25 3.01
#